data_AF-A0A1I1NWK9-F1
#
_entry.id   AF-A0A1I1NWK9-F1
#
_cell.length_a   1.000
_cell.length_b   1.000
_cell.length_c   1.000
_cell.angle_alpha   90.00
_cell.angle_beta   90.00
_cell.angle_gamma   90.00
#
_symmetry.space_group_name_H-M   'P 1'
#
loop_
_entity.id
_entity.type
_entity.pdbx_description
1 polymer ?
#
loop_
_entity_poly.entity_id
_entity_poly.type
_entity_poly.pdbx_seq_one_letter_code
_entity_poly.pdbx_strand_id
1 'polypeptide(L)'
;MSDSSASAMPFRVEYREDSGEVVVWMTFGAGPKQTMRRKVFTSLEALVVAVTEHRWEAYLQSSLARELTQAAVDHLGANPQRLQQAVLALSDPASTVPLGELLYGPGRRPAPPDDTASS
;
A
#
# COMPACT_ATOMS: atom_id res chain seq x y z
N MET A 1 22.98 -6.30 -28.28
CA MET A 1 22.90 -5.44 -27.07
C MET A 1 21.46 -4.96 -27.00
N SER A 2 20.65 -5.58 -26.13
CA SER A 2 19.25 -5.20 -25.97
C SER A 2 19.18 -4.17 -24.86
N ASP A 3 19.19 -2.89 -25.24
CA ASP A 3 18.78 -1.79 -24.37
C ASP A 3 17.25 -1.88 -24.20
N SER A 4 16.80 -2.76 -23.30
CA SER A 4 15.46 -2.62 -22.73
C SER A 4 15.55 -1.51 -21.71
N SER A 5 15.29 -0.28 -22.14
CA SER A 5 14.79 0.77 -21.27
C SER A 5 13.39 0.37 -20.79
N ALA A 6 13.33 -0.68 -19.96
CA ALA A 6 12.22 -0.83 -19.04
C ALA A 6 12.22 0.48 -18.26
N SER A 7 11.21 1.32 -18.49
CA SER A 7 10.97 2.55 -17.74
C SER A 7 11.02 2.17 -16.27
N ALA A 8 12.19 2.36 -15.64
CA ALA A 8 12.41 2.01 -14.26
C ALA A 8 11.49 2.95 -13.50
N MET A 9 10.35 2.42 -13.05
CA MET A 9 9.39 3.18 -12.30
C MET A 9 10.14 3.87 -11.16
N PRO A 10 9.84 5.14 -10.84
CA PRO A 10 10.54 5.87 -9.79
C PRO A 10 10.20 5.32 -8.40
N PHE A 11 9.59 4.13 -8.31
CA PHE A 11 9.29 3.44 -7.09
C PHE A 11 9.42 1.92 -7.27
N ARG A 12 9.74 1.24 -6.17
CA ARG A 12 9.78 -0.21 -6.04
C ARG A 12 8.98 -0.62 -4.80
N VAL A 13 8.12 -1.62 -4.95
CA VAL A 13 7.37 -2.22 -3.85
C VAL A 13 7.97 -3.60 -3.58
N GLU A 14 8.22 -3.89 -2.31
CA GLU A 14 8.74 -5.18 -1.83
C GLU A 14 7.89 -5.66 -0.66
N TYR A 15 7.61 -6.96 -0.61
CA TYR A 15 7.09 -7.60 0.60
C TYR A 15 8.24 -8.25 1.36
N ARG A 16 8.26 -8.04 2.68
CA ARG A 16 9.21 -8.64 3.62
C ARG A 16 8.50 -9.70 4.44
N GLU A 17 8.71 -10.96 4.09
CA GLU A 17 8.08 -12.12 4.72
C GLU A 17 8.45 -12.25 6.21
N ASP A 18 9.67 -11.85 6.57
CA ASP A 18 10.20 -11.91 7.94
C ASP A 18 9.48 -10.96 8.90
N SER A 19 8.97 -9.83 8.40
CA SER A 19 8.30 -8.81 9.20
C SER A 19 6.82 -8.60 8.86
N GLY A 20 6.31 -9.26 7.82
CA GLY A 20 4.94 -9.05 7.33
C GLY A 20 4.71 -7.63 6.77
N GLU A 21 5.77 -6.96 6.30
CA GLU A 21 5.72 -5.56 5.91
C GLU A 21 5.73 -5.38 4.38
N VAL A 22 4.97 -4.39 3.90
CA VAL A 22 5.13 -3.87 2.54
C VAL A 22 6.02 -2.63 2.59
N VAL A 23 7.16 -2.69 1.90
CA VAL A 23 8.14 -1.61 1.83
C VAL A 23 8.09 -0.96 0.46
N VAL A 24 7.92 0.35 0.43
CA VAL A 24 7.97 1.16 -0.79
C VAL A 24 9.21 2.01 -0.77
N TRP A 25 10.04 1.84 -1.78
CA TRP A 25 11.16 2.71 -2.08
C TRP A 25 10.73 3.69 -3.18
N MET A 26 10.90 4.98 -2.95
CA MET A 26 10.60 6.04 -3.91
C MET A 26 11.86 6.83 -4.21
N THR A 27 12.18 6.99 -5.49
CA THR A 27 13.32 7.78 -5.98
C THR A 27 12.81 9.13 -6.46
N PHE A 28 13.34 10.20 -5.89
CA PHE A 28 13.00 11.58 -6.23
C PHE A 28 14.19 12.28 -6.90
N GLY A 29 13.89 13.16 -7.86
CA GLY A 29 14.90 13.95 -8.58
C GLY A 29 15.47 13.26 -9.82
N ALA A 30 16.34 13.96 -10.54
CA ALA A 30 17.01 13.48 -11.75
C ALA A 30 18.52 13.79 -11.70
N GLY A 31 19.35 12.89 -12.25
CA GLY A 31 20.81 13.06 -12.28
C GLY A 31 21.48 12.91 -10.90
N PRO A 32 22.64 13.54 -10.64
CA PRO A 32 23.48 13.26 -9.46
C PRO A 32 22.86 13.67 -8.11
N LYS A 33 21.63 14.21 -8.10
CA LYS A 33 20.89 14.63 -6.89
C LYS A 33 19.68 13.72 -6.60
N GLN A 34 19.66 12.50 -7.13
CA GLN A 34 18.62 11.54 -6.78
C GLN A 34 18.64 11.24 -5.28
N THR A 35 17.46 11.28 -4.67
CA THR A 35 17.26 10.94 -3.26
C THR A 35 16.26 9.80 -3.17
N MET A 36 16.58 8.76 -2.41
CA MET A 36 15.65 7.67 -2.12
C MET A 36 14.94 7.91 -0.79
N ARG A 37 13.63 7.69 -0.76
CA ARG A 37 12.84 7.61 0.48
C ARG A 37 12.26 6.21 0.62
N ARG A 38 12.24 5.71 1.85
CA ARG A 38 11.64 4.44 2.23
C ARG A 38 10.37 4.73 3.03
N LYS A 39 9.25 4.09 2.66
CA LYS A 39 8.00 4.06 3.44
C LYS A 39 7.67 2.61 3.74
N VAL A 40 7.26 2.33 4.97
CA VAL A 40 6.93 0.97 5.44
C VAL A 40 5.45 0.96 5.81
N PHE A 41 4.75 -0.07 5.36
CA PHE A 41 3.35 -0.33 5.68
C PHE A 41 3.27 -1.66 6.43
N THR A 42 2.82 -1.58 7.67
CA THR A 42 2.73 -2.71 8.60
C THR A 42 1.29 -3.25 8.72
N SER A 43 0.32 -2.62 8.05
CA SER A 43 -1.09 -3.03 8.12
C SER A 43 -1.86 -2.73 6.83
N LEU A 44 -2.98 -3.43 6.66
CA LEU A 44 -3.91 -3.22 5.55
C LEU A 44 -4.52 -1.81 5.57
N GLU A 45 -4.83 -1.28 6.75
CA GLU A 45 -5.38 0.08 6.92
C GLU A 45 -4.39 1.13 6.41
N ALA A 46 -3.12 1.02 6.79
CA ALA A 46 -2.07 1.94 6.36
C ALA A 46 -1.89 1.91 4.83
N LEU A 47 -2.01 0.71 4.24
CA LEU A 47 -1.98 0.53 2.78
C LEU A 47 -3.19 1.16 2.09
N VAL A 48 -4.39 1.01 2.64
CA VAL A 48 -5.61 1.56 2.04
C VAL A 48 -5.60 3.09 2.03
N VAL A 49 -5.11 3.69 3.12
CA VAL A 49 -4.89 5.15 3.16
C VAL A 49 -3.91 5.57 2.07
N ALA A 50 -2.76 4.90 1.93
CA ALA A 50 -1.78 5.23 0.89
C ALA A 50 -2.31 5.04 -0.53
N VAL A 51 -3.04 3.94 -0.80
CA VAL A 51 -3.71 3.74 -2.10
C VAL A 51 -4.68 4.89 -2.39
N THR A 52 -5.42 5.34 -1.39
CA THR A 52 -6.37 6.45 -1.52
C THR A 52 -5.66 7.77 -1.81
N GLU A 53 -4.57 8.07 -1.11
CA GLU A 53 -3.72 9.26 -1.35
C GLU A 53 -3.20 9.29 -2.79
N HIS A 54 -2.76 8.15 -3.33
CA HIS A 54 -2.10 8.07 -4.63
C HIS A 54 -3.07 7.84 -5.81
N ARG A 55 -4.32 7.46 -5.55
CA ARG A 55 -5.33 7.21 -6.60
C ARG A 55 -5.67 8.44 -7.44
N TRP A 56 -5.59 9.63 -6.87
CA TRP A 56 -6.17 10.85 -7.45
C TRP A 56 -5.17 11.75 -8.18
N GLU A 57 -3.89 11.37 -8.24
CA GLU A 57 -2.85 12.15 -8.91
C GLU A 57 -2.31 11.45 -10.18
N ALA A 58 -1.42 12.15 -10.92
CA ALA A 58 -0.83 11.79 -12.22
C ALA A 58 -0.48 10.30 -12.43
N TYR A 59 -0.30 9.88 -13.69
CA TYR A 59 -0.02 8.49 -14.12
C TYR A 59 0.95 7.66 -13.23
N LEU A 60 1.95 8.28 -12.62
CA LEU A 60 2.88 7.62 -11.70
C LEU A 60 2.23 7.23 -10.36
N GLN A 61 1.33 8.06 -9.85
CA GLN A 61 0.61 7.86 -8.59
C GLN A 61 -0.46 6.77 -8.75
N SER A 62 -1.16 6.75 -9.89
CA SER A 62 -2.09 5.66 -10.20
C SER A 62 -1.38 4.31 -10.38
N SER A 63 -0.16 4.32 -10.93
CA SER A 63 0.66 3.11 -11.03
C SER A 63 1.11 2.61 -9.65
N LEU A 64 1.51 3.50 -8.75
CA LEU A 64 1.85 3.14 -7.36
C LEU A 64 0.63 2.56 -6.64
N ALA A 65 -0.54 3.20 -6.77
CA ALA A 65 -1.79 2.71 -6.19
C ALA A 65 -2.14 1.28 -6.68
N ARG A 66 -1.86 0.97 -7.94
CA ARG A 66 -2.04 -0.38 -8.51
C ARG A 66 -1.11 -1.40 -7.86
N GLU A 67 0.18 -1.10 -7.77
CA GLU A 67 1.17 -2.01 -7.17
C GLU A 67 0.90 -2.23 -5.67
N LEU A 68 0.46 -1.21 -4.95
CA LEU A 68 0.04 -1.34 -3.55
C LEU A 68 -1.22 -2.19 -3.38
N THR A 69 -2.19 -2.02 -4.27
CA THR A 69 -3.40 -2.86 -4.30
C THR A 69 -3.05 -4.32 -4.51
N GLN A 70 -2.14 -4.60 -5.46
CA GLN A 70 -1.69 -5.96 -5.74
C GLN A 70 -0.95 -6.56 -4.54
N ALA A 71 -0.03 -5.82 -3.92
CA ALA A 71 0.69 -6.27 -2.73
C ALA A 71 -0.23 -6.59 -1.55
N ALA A 72 -1.29 -5.80 -1.34
CA ALA A 72 -2.27 -6.07 -0.29
C ALA A 72 -3.03 -7.38 -0.51
N VAL A 73 -3.39 -7.69 -1.76
CA VAL A 73 -4.08 -8.94 -2.11
C VAL A 73 -3.15 -10.14 -1.98
N ASP A 74 -1.95 -10.05 -2.57
CA ASP A 74 -1.04 -11.19 -2.69
C ASP A 74 -0.37 -11.55 -1.37
N HIS A 75 -0.06 -10.55 -0.53
CA HIS A 75 0.78 -10.76 0.64
C HIS A 75 0.07 -10.56 1.97
N LEU A 76 -0.99 -9.75 2.00
CA LEU A 76 -1.73 -9.42 3.24
C LEU A 76 -3.12 -10.04 3.29
N GLY A 77 -3.46 -10.91 2.33
CA GLY A 77 -4.74 -11.62 2.28
C GLY A 77 -5.95 -10.70 2.10
N ALA A 78 -5.75 -9.50 1.54
CA ALA A 78 -6.85 -8.56 1.34
C ALA A 78 -7.89 -9.13 0.36
N ASN A 79 -9.17 -8.99 0.70
CA ASN A 79 -10.22 -9.21 -0.28
C ASN A 79 -10.26 -7.99 -1.24
N PRO A 80 -10.08 -8.19 -2.55
CA PRO A 80 -9.97 -7.08 -3.51
C PRO A 80 -11.23 -6.21 -3.60
N GLN A 81 -12.42 -6.79 -3.46
CA GLN A 81 -13.67 -6.03 -3.49
C GLN A 81 -13.81 -5.14 -2.24
N ARG A 82 -13.46 -5.68 -1.08
CA ARG A 82 -13.47 -4.94 0.19
C ARG A 82 -12.43 -3.84 0.23
N LEU A 83 -11.24 -4.10 -0.30
CA LEU A 83 -10.19 -3.09 -0.46
C LEU A 83 -10.68 -1.94 -1.34
N GLN A 84 -11.34 -2.24 -2.46
CA GLN A 84 -11.90 -1.21 -3.34
C GLN A 84 -13.01 -0.40 -2.65
N GLN A 85 -13.90 -1.06 -1.91
CA GLN A 85 -14.93 -0.38 -1.11
C GLN A 85 -14.31 0.55 -0.05
N ALA A 86 -13.24 0.09 0.61
CA ALA A 86 -12.51 0.87 1.60
C ALA A 86 -11.85 2.12 0.99
N VAL A 87 -11.20 1.98 -0.17
CA VAL A 87 -10.62 3.12 -0.91
C VAL A 87 -11.71 4.10 -1.37
N LEU A 88 -12.86 3.60 -1.84
CA LEU A 88 -13.99 4.46 -2.24
C LEU A 88 -14.58 5.22 -1.06
N ALA A 89 -14.78 4.55 0.07
CA ALA A 89 -15.30 5.15 1.29
C ALA A 89 -14.35 6.21 1.86
N LEU A 90 -13.03 5.99 1.83
CA LEU A 90 -12.06 7.02 2.25
C LEU A 90 -11.98 8.22 1.29
N SER A 91 -12.31 8.00 0.01
CA SER A 91 -12.36 9.09 -0.98
C SER A 91 -13.62 9.94 -0.86
N ASP A 92 -14.66 9.45 -0.18
CA ASP A 92 -15.91 10.18 0.03
C ASP A 92 -15.87 10.95 1.36
N PRO A 93 -15.85 12.29 1.34
CA PRO A 93 -15.82 13.10 2.56
C PRO A 93 -17.09 12.97 3.42
N ALA A 94 -18.19 12.42 2.87
CA ALA A 94 -19.43 12.15 3.62
C ALA A 94 -19.46 10.75 4.26
N SER A 95 -18.47 9.90 3.96
CA SER A 95 -18.43 8.55 4.52
C SER A 95 -18.12 8.57 6.02
N THR A 96 -18.90 7.81 6.78
CA THR A 96 -18.72 7.61 8.23
C THR A 96 -18.42 6.16 8.58
N VAL A 97 -18.30 5.28 7.58
CA VAL A 97 -18.11 3.85 7.80
C VAL A 97 -16.68 3.60 8.30
N PRO A 98 -16.48 2.92 9.45
CA PRO A 98 -15.16 2.62 9.95
C PRO A 98 -14.36 1.74 8.97
N LEU A 99 -13.11 2.11 8.72
CA LEU A 99 -12.24 1.40 7.79
C LEU A 99 -12.08 -0.09 8.12
N GLY A 100 -12.00 -0.42 9.41
CA GLY A 100 -11.93 -1.82 9.87
C GLY A 100 -13.16 -2.64 9.48
N GLU A 101 -14.36 -2.06 9.49
CA GLU A 101 -15.58 -2.78 9.06
C GLU A 101 -15.58 -3.06 7.57
N LEU A 102 -15.04 -2.15 6.76
CA LEU A 102 -14.92 -2.32 5.31
C LEU A 102 -13.93 -3.43 4.97
N LEU A 103 -12.80 -3.50 5.68
CA LEU A 103 -11.73 -4.47 5.41
C LEU A 103 -12.05 -5.86 5.96
N TYR A 104 -12.51 -5.97 7.21
CA TYR A 104 -12.67 -7.27 7.89
C TYR A 104 -14.13 -7.73 8.01
N GLY A 105 -15.10 -6.84 7.74
CA GLY A 105 -16.53 -7.10 7.93
C GLY A 105 -17.03 -6.67 9.32
N PRO A 106 -18.35 -6.63 9.53
CA PRO A 106 -18.94 -6.13 10.78
C PRO A 106 -18.46 -6.95 11.99
N GLY A 107 -17.98 -6.25 13.02
CA GLY A 107 -17.56 -6.83 14.29
C GLY A 107 -16.19 -7.51 14.31
N ARG A 108 -15.44 -7.52 13.19
CA ARG A 108 -14.04 -8.00 13.18
C ARG A 108 -13.08 -6.82 13.25
N ARG A 109 -12.25 -6.80 14.29
CA ARG A 109 -11.10 -5.91 14.43
C ARG A 109 -9.86 -6.69 13.97
N PRO A 110 -8.85 -6.05 13.33
CA PRO A 110 -7.58 -6.73 13.05
C PRO A 110 -7.05 -7.35 14.34
N ALA A 111 -6.53 -8.58 14.24
CA ALA A 111 -5.82 -9.17 15.37
C ALA A 111 -4.67 -8.22 15.73
N PRO A 112 -4.45 -7.89 17.02
CA PRO A 112 -3.26 -7.16 17.40
C PRO A 112 -2.03 -7.95 16.92
N PRO A 113 -0.94 -7.28 16.51
CA PRO A 113 0.30 -7.98 16.22
C PRO A 113 0.68 -8.77 17.48
N ASP A 114 0.98 -10.06 17.31
CA ASP A 114 1.42 -10.92 18.41
C ASP A 114 2.68 -10.30 19.04
N ASP A 115 2.51 -9.66 20.21
CA ASP A 115 3.58 -9.29 21.12
C ASP A 115 4.10 -10.57 21.81
N THR A 116 4.55 -11.55 21.03
CA THR A 116 5.30 -12.70 21.56
C THR A 116 6.79 -12.41 21.50
N ALA A 117 7.22 -11.45 22.32
CA ALA A 117 8.59 -11.35 22.79
C ALA A 117 8.57 -11.12 24.31
N SER A 118 8.24 -12.18 25.04
CA SER A 118 8.58 -12.32 26.45
C SER A 118 8.93 -13.77 26.71
N SER A 119 10.22 -14.06 26.71
CA SER A 119 10.92 -14.98 27.62
C SER A 119 12.42 -14.90 27.38
#